data_AF-A0A1I6LKM2-F1
#
_entry.id   AF-A0A1I6LKM2-F1
#
_cell.length_a   1.000
_cell.length_b   1.000
_cell.length_c   1.000
_cell.angle_alpha   90.00
_cell.angle_beta   90.00
_cell.angle_gamma   90.00
#
_symmetry.space_group_name_H-M   'P 1'
#
loop_
_entity.id
_entity.type
_entity.pdbx_description
1 polymer ?
#
loop_
_entity_poly.entity_id
_entity_poly.type
_entity_poly.pdbx_seq_one_letter_code
_entity_poly.pdbx_strand_id
1 'polypeptide(L)'
;MQSLLFTPGDAYLAADSSTYPWYVVFEDEGVAAYFYACDRTRGTDDDAIVDAMLVYNVSSLRDPEKQRLASIQWSRDGMQAVMYLDGVAQGLFDFAKRIGSCRLDFPNFMAAQGETWRQSSHAWDDEALRTFESGLYAEPAN
;
A
#
# COMPACT_ATOMS: atom_id res chain seq x y z
N MET A 1 -11.40 -2.30 7.44
CA MET A 1 -10.51 -3.34 6.89
C MET A 1 -11.18 -4.03 5.73
N GLN A 2 -10.48 -4.20 4.62
CA GLN A 2 -10.86 -5.10 3.52
C GLN A 2 -9.79 -6.18 3.39
N SER A 3 -10.15 -7.39 2.97
CA SER A 3 -9.23 -8.52 2.92
C SER A 3 -9.58 -9.53 1.84
N LEU A 4 -8.55 -10.21 1.33
CA LEU A 4 -8.64 -11.27 0.34
C LEU A 4 -7.75 -12.44 0.77
N LEU A 5 -8.33 -13.65 0.75
CA LEU A 5 -7.59 -14.89 0.90
C LEU A 5 -7.26 -15.40 -0.51
N PHE A 6 -5.99 -15.65 -0.80
CA PHE A 6 -5.53 -15.96 -2.16
C PHE A 6 -4.30 -16.88 -2.16
N THR A 7 -4.02 -17.55 -3.26
CA THR A 7 -2.74 -18.20 -3.51
C THR A 7 -1.94 -17.31 -4.47
N PRO A 8 -0.66 -17.01 -4.19
CA PRO A 8 0.17 -16.20 -5.08
C PRO A 8 0.09 -16.69 -6.54
N GLY A 9 -0.11 -15.78 -7.49
CA GLY A 9 -0.32 -16.15 -8.89
C GLY A 9 -1.29 -15.27 -9.67
N ASP A 10 -2.36 -14.81 -9.02
CA ASP A 10 -3.39 -13.94 -9.60
C ASP A 10 -4.32 -13.46 -8.48
N ALA A 11 -4.14 -12.21 -8.04
CA ALA A 11 -4.96 -11.64 -6.98
C ALA A 11 -5.12 -10.13 -7.13
N TYR A 12 -6.32 -9.63 -6.80
CA TYR A 12 -6.64 -8.21 -6.87
C TYR A 12 -7.50 -7.79 -5.67
N LEU A 13 -7.08 -6.76 -4.94
CA LEU A 13 -7.82 -6.17 -3.83
C LEU A 13 -7.70 -4.65 -3.88
N ALA A 14 -8.79 -3.97 -4.23
CA ALA A 14 -8.89 -2.52 -4.18
C ALA A 14 -9.64 -2.05 -2.93
N ALA A 15 -9.17 -0.96 -2.32
CA ALA A 15 -9.78 -0.38 -1.14
C ALA A 15 -9.91 1.14 -1.23
N ASP A 16 -11.15 1.62 -1.12
CA ASP A 16 -11.49 3.04 -1.09
C ASP A 16 -11.16 3.69 0.25
N SER A 17 -10.59 4.90 0.17
CA SER A 17 -10.53 5.80 1.32
C SER A 17 -11.90 6.39 1.62
N SER A 18 -12.14 6.72 2.90
CA SER A 18 -13.25 7.61 3.28
C SER A 18 -13.04 9.06 2.81
N THR A 19 -11.82 9.41 2.40
CA THR A 19 -11.44 10.73 1.89
C THR A 19 -11.13 10.67 0.41
N TYR A 20 -11.98 11.32 -0.39
CA TYR A 20 -11.76 11.50 -1.83
C TYR A 20 -10.50 12.34 -2.09
N PRO A 21 -9.65 12.03 -3.10
CA PRO A 21 -9.85 11.05 -4.19
C PRO A 21 -9.15 9.70 -4.00
N TRP A 22 -8.73 9.37 -2.78
CA TRP A 22 -7.74 8.33 -2.58
C TRP A 22 -8.34 6.92 -2.60
N TYR A 23 -7.60 6.00 -3.21
CA TYR A 23 -7.79 4.57 -3.06
C TYR A 23 -6.45 3.88 -3.19
N VAL A 24 -6.41 2.60 -2.79
CA VAL A 24 -5.23 1.77 -2.95
C VAL A 24 -5.60 0.43 -3.59
N VAL A 25 -4.63 -0.19 -4.24
CA VAL A 25 -4.78 -1.48 -4.89
C VAL A 25 -3.62 -2.39 -4.47
N PHE A 26 -3.93 -3.59 -4.02
CA PHE A 26 -3.00 -4.71 -4.01
C PHE A 26 -3.27 -5.56 -5.25
N GLU A 27 -2.22 -5.85 -6.01
CA GLU A 27 -2.27 -6.68 -7.21
C GLU A 27 -1.11 -7.67 -7.20
N ASP A 28 -1.41 -8.96 -7.40
CA ASP A 28 -0.44 -10.00 -7.71
C ASP A 28 -0.60 -10.37 -9.19
N GLU A 29 0.41 -10.03 -9.98
CA GLU A 29 0.47 -10.29 -11.42
C GLU A 29 1.15 -11.64 -11.76
N GLY A 30 1.31 -12.50 -10.76
CA GLY A 30 1.77 -13.88 -10.87
C GLY A 30 3.27 -14.09 -10.74
N VAL A 31 4.08 -13.07 -10.99
CA VAL A 31 5.53 -13.11 -10.74
C VAL A 31 5.95 -12.23 -9.56
N ALA A 32 5.18 -11.19 -9.29
CA ALA A 32 5.38 -10.21 -8.25
C ALA A 32 4.01 -9.68 -7.81
N ALA A 33 3.97 -9.13 -6.60
CA ALA A 33 2.82 -8.38 -6.15
C ALA A 33 3.21 -6.97 -5.71
N TYR A 34 2.34 -6.04 -6.04
CA TYR A 34 2.52 -4.61 -5.81
C TYR A 34 1.38 -4.06 -4.95
N PHE A 35 1.68 -2.93 -4.32
CA PHE A 35 0.73 -2.10 -3.62
C PHE A 35 0.79 -0.69 -4.19
N TYR A 36 -0.32 -0.24 -4.77
CA TYR A 36 -0.44 1.03 -5.48
C TYR A 36 -1.23 2.05 -4.65
N ALA A 37 -0.74 3.28 -4.62
CA ALA A 37 -1.51 4.44 -4.21
C ALA A 37 -2.11 5.08 -5.45
N CYS A 38 -3.39 5.43 -5.40
CA CYS A 38 -4.11 5.92 -6.56
C CYS A 38 -4.95 7.18 -6.29
N ASP A 39 -5.12 8.00 -7.32
CA ASP A 39 -5.86 9.25 -7.34
C ASP A 39 -6.99 9.18 -8.38
N ARG A 40 -8.24 9.10 -7.93
CA ARG A 40 -9.43 9.02 -8.79
C ARG A 40 -9.63 10.24 -9.70
N THR A 41 -8.89 11.32 -9.51
CA THR A 41 -8.97 12.51 -10.39
C THR A 41 -8.14 12.35 -11.66
N ARG A 42 -7.21 11.38 -11.70
CA ARG A 42 -6.32 11.16 -12.84
C ARG A 42 -6.87 10.07 -13.76
N GLY A 43 -7.64 10.49 -14.75
CA GLY A 43 -7.82 9.76 -16.02
C GLY A 43 -8.18 8.26 -15.91
N THR A 44 -7.46 7.44 -16.69
CA THR A 44 -7.61 5.98 -16.77
C THR A 44 -6.99 5.27 -15.57
N ASP A 45 -7.21 3.96 -15.44
CA ASP A 45 -6.72 3.17 -14.29
C ASP A 45 -5.19 3.25 -14.10
N ASP A 46 -4.41 3.30 -15.19
CA ASP A 46 -2.94 3.47 -15.11
C ASP A 46 -2.53 4.89 -14.71
N ASP A 47 -3.21 5.91 -15.25
CA ASP A 47 -2.94 7.32 -14.91
C ASP A 47 -3.29 7.63 -13.44
N ALA A 48 -4.19 6.83 -12.85
CA ALA A 48 -4.58 6.94 -11.47
C ALA A 48 -3.46 6.56 -10.50
N ILE A 49 -2.49 5.73 -10.90
CA ILE A 49 -1.39 5.31 -10.03
C ILE A 49 -0.45 6.50 -9.79
N VAL A 50 -0.36 6.93 -8.53
CA VAL A 50 0.50 8.04 -8.11
C VAL A 50 1.78 7.57 -7.40
N ASP A 51 1.75 6.35 -6.87
CA ASP A 51 2.91 5.68 -6.28
C ASP A 51 2.73 4.15 -6.28
N ALA A 52 3.82 3.41 -6.28
CA ALA A 52 3.83 1.95 -6.36
C ALA A 52 4.91 1.39 -5.45
N MET A 53 4.61 0.30 -4.74
CA MET A 53 5.57 -0.39 -3.87
C MET A 53 5.52 -1.89 -4.12
N LEU A 54 6.69 -2.52 -4.23
CA LEU A 54 6.78 -3.98 -4.33
C LEU A 54 6.53 -4.61 -2.95
N VAL A 55 5.59 -5.57 -2.90
CA VAL A 55 5.25 -6.34 -1.70
C VAL A 55 6.08 -7.61 -1.64
N TYR A 56 6.12 -8.39 -2.72
CA TYR A 56 6.98 -9.56 -2.85
C TYR A 56 7.27 -9.91 -4.31
N ASN A 57 8.34 -10.68 -4.51
CA ASN A 57 8.54 -11.49 -5.71
C ASN A 57 8.20 -12.94 -5.38
N VAL A 58 7.48 -13.65 -6.26
CA VAL A 58 7.13 -15.07 -6.06
C VAL A 58 8.38 -15.93 -5.92
N SER A 59 9.46 -15.60 -6.65
CA SER A 59 10.77 -16.25 -6.53
C SER A 59 11.43 -16.12 -5.15
N SER A 60 11.00 -15.16 -4.35
CA SER A 60 11.50 -14.92 -2.98
C SER A 60 10.61 -15.55 -1.90
N LEU A 61 9.44 -16.08 -2.27
CA LEU A 61 8.56 -16.78 -1.35
C LEU A 61 9.11 -18.17 -1.04
N ARG A 62 9.14 -18.53 0.25
CA ARG A 62 9.53 -19.88 0.68
C ARG A 62 8.54 -20.96 0.26
N ASP A 63 7.27 -20.58 0.18
CA ASP A 63 6.15 -21.45 -0.18
C ASP A 63 5.14 -20.61 -0.97
N PRO A 64 5.24 -20.62 -2.32
CA PRO A 64 4.38 -19.84 -3.20
C PRO A 64 2.98 -20.47 -3.37
N GLU A 65 2.83 -21.77 -3.09
CA GLU A 65 1.53 -22.47 -3.18
C GLU A 65 0.68 -22.28 -1.90
N LYS A 66 1.32 -21.85 -0.81
CA LYS A 66 0.64 -21.53 0.44
C LYS A 66 -0.32 -20.35 0.23
N GLN A 67 -1.58 -20.59 0.60
CA GLN A 67 -2.60 -19.55 0.71
C GLN A 67 -2.21 -18.45 1.72
N ARG A 68 -2.40 -17.20 1.32
CA ARG A 68 -2.05 -15.98 2.04
C ARG A 68 -3.28 -15.13 2.29
N LEU A 69 -3.23 -14.31 3.34
CA LEU A 69 -4.23 -13.28 3.61
C LEU A 69 -3.64 -11.90 3.29
N ALA A 70 -4.12 -11.27 2.22
CA ALA A 70 -3.92 -9.84 1.99
C ALA A 70 -5.00 -9.05 2.72
N SER A 71 -4.62 -7.97 3.40
CA SER A 71 -5.60 -7.05 3.98
C SER A 71 -5.11 -5.61 3.93
N ILE A 72 -6.06 -4.69 3.77
CA ILE A 72 -5.82 -3.25 3.74
C ILE A 72 -6.63 -2.60 4.85
N GLN A 73 -5.95 -1.75 5.61
CA GLN A 73 -6.55 -0.93 6.64
C GLN A 73 -6.25 0.54 6.36
N TRP A 74 -7.30 1.35 6.39
CA TRP A 74 -7.20 2.81 6.31
C TRP A 74 -7.15 3.41 7.72
N SER A 75 -6.46 4.53 7.87
CA SER A 75 -6.59 5.40 9.04
C SER A 75 -8.01 5.96 9.09
N ARG A 76 -8.44 6.40 10.27
CA ARG A 76 -9.81 6.90 10.47
C ARG A 76 -10.15 8.12 9.61
N ASP A 77 -9.15 8.96 9.34
CA ASP A 77 -9.26 10.14 8.48
C ASP A 77 -9.11 9.81 6.97
N GLY A 78 -8.84 8.55 6.62
CA GLY A 78 -8.64 8.13 5.23
C GLY A 78 -7.35 8.65 4.58
N MET A 79 -6.41 9.20 5.35
CA MET A 79 -5.18 9.79 4.81
C MET A 79 -3.97 8.86 4.83
N GLN A 80 -4.08 7.70 5.47
CA GLN A 80 -3.05 6.67 5.48
C GLN A 80 -3.65 5.30 5.21
N ALA A 81 -2.93 4.46 4.48
CA ALA A 81 -3.32 3.07 4.20
C ALA A 81 -2.16 2.13 4.47
N VAL A 82 -2.41 1.03 5.16
CA VAL A 82 -1.43 -0.03 5.39
C VAL A 82 -1.90 -1.33 4.74
N MET A 83 -1.00 -1.94 3.97
CA MET A 83 -1.15 -3.29 3.44
C MET A 83 -0.46 -4.28 4.37
N TYR A 84 -1.20 -5.32 4.76
CA TYR A 84 -0.71 -6.45 5.53
C TYR A 84 -0.79 -7.73 4.70
N LEU A 85 0.27 -8.53 4.77
CA LEU A 85 0.31 -9.90 4.24
C LEU A 85 0.51 -10.87 5.41
N ASP A 86 -0.42 -11.81 5.59
CA ASP A 86 -0.46 -12.73 6.73
C ASP A 86 -0.35 -12.01 8.09
N GLY A 87 -0.96 -10.81 8.19
CA GLY A 87 -0.92 -9.96 9.40
C GLY A 87 0.37 -9.16 9.60
N VAL A 88 1.34 -9.26 8.69
CA VAL A 88 2.58 -8.47 8.75
C VAL A 88 2.49 -7.30 7.78
N ALA A 89 2.70 -6.07 8.29
CA ALA A 89 2.70 -4.87 7.48
C ALA A 89 3.84 -4.89 6.44
N GLN A 90 3.47 -4.74 5.17
CA GLN A 90 4.39 -4.75 4.03
C GLN A 90 4.59 -3.36 3.42
N GLY A 91 3.54 -2.53 3.44
CA GLY A 91 3.55 -1.21 2.83
C GLY A 91 2.62 -0.25 3.57
N LEU A 92 3.04 1.02 3.66
CA LEU A 92 2.26 2.13 4.21
C LEU A 92 2.35 3.31 3.25
N PHE A 93 1.18 3.86 2.90
CA PHE A 93 1.07 5.14 2.21
C PHE A 93 0.56 6.21 3.16
N ASP A 94 1.15 7.41 3.10
CA ASP A 94 0.68 8.63 3.74
C ASP A 94 0.37 9.66 2.65
N PHE A 95 -0.92 9.81 2.35
CA PHE A 95 -1.42 10.66 1.27
C PHE A 95 -1.30 12.16 1.61
N ALA A 96 -1.26 12.51 2.89
CA ALA A 96 -1.07 13.89 3.32
C ALA A 96 0.38 14.34 3.04
N LYS A 97 1.34 13.44 3.25
CA LYS A 97 2.76 13.67 2.97
C LYS A 97 3.18 13.27 1.55
N ARG A 98 2.34 12.52 0.82
CA ARG A 98 2.61 11.95 -0.51
C ARG A 98 3.87 11.08 -0.52
N ILE A 99 3.92 10.15 0.43
CA ILE A 99 5.04 9.22 0.58
C ILE A 99 4.53 7.78 0.72
N GLY A 100 5.24 6.84 0.10
CA GLY A 100 5.19 5.42 0.39
C GLY A 100 6.38 4.96 1.23
N SER A 101 6.17 3.89 2.00
CA SER A 101 7.23 3.10 2.65
C SER A 101 6.89 1.62 2.62
N CYS A 102 7.84 0.76 2.24
CA CYS A 102 7.66 -0.68 2.16
C CYS A 102 8.89 -1.44 2.66
N ARG A 103 8.71 -2.72 2.98
CA ARG A 103 9.77 -3.58 3.52
C ARG A 103 10.96 -3.77 2.57
N LEU A 104 10.74 -3.62 1.27
CA LEU A 104 11.76 -3.85 0.24
C LEU A 104 12.47 -2.56 -0.21
N ASP A 105 12.03 -1.38 0.25
CA ASP A 105 12.54 -0.07 -0.21
C ASP A 105 12.62 -0.01 -1.75
N PHE A 106 11.54 -0.43 -2.42
CA PHE A 106 11.50 -0.57 -3.88
C PHE A 106 10.08 -0.40 -4.43
N PRO A 107 9.92 0.17 -5.64
CA PRO A 107 10.94 0.74 -6.53
C PRO A 107 11.40 2.14 -6.13
N ASN A 108 12.67 2.47 -6.35
CA ASN A 108 13.18 3.82 -6.12
C ASN A 108 13.67 4.44 -7.42
N PHE A 109 13.16 5.63 -7.73
CA PHE A 109 13.47 6.39 -8.93
C PHE A 109 14.06 7.75 -8.57
N MET A 110 14.86 8.33 -9.47
CA MET A 110 15.20 9.74 -9.34
C MET A 110 13.94 10.57 -9.63
N ALA A 111 13.53 11.40 -8.68
CA ALA A 111 12.33 12.22 -8.81
C ALA A 111 12.36 13.03 -10.12
N ALA A 112 11.36 12.84 -10.97
CA ALA A 112 11.22 13.62 -12.19
C ALA A 112 10.72 15.03 -11.86
N GLN A 113 11.01 16.00 -12.74
CA GLN A 113 10.49 17.35 -12.56
C GLN A 113 8.96 17.35 -12.60
N GLY A 114 8.33 17.83 -11.53
CA GLY A 114 6.87 17.92 -11.42
C GLY A 114 6.20 16.75 -10.69
N GLU A 115 6.96 15.71 -10.30
CA GLU A 115 6.45 14.68 -9.40
C GLU A 115 6.19 15.26 -8.01
N THR A 116 5.06 14.87 -7.45
CA THR A 116 4.60 15.36 -6.14
C THR A 116 4.70 14.30 -5.05
N TRP A 117 4.94 13.05 -5.43
CA TRP A 117 5.16 11.92 -4.55
C TRP A 117 6.64 11.64 -4.39
N ARG A 118 7.06 11.23 -3.20
CA ARG A 118 8.46 10.85 -2.95
C ARG A 118 8.74 9.47 -3.51
N GLN A 119 9.40 9.43 -4.66
CA GLN A 119 9.82 8.17 -5.29
C GLN A 119 11.30 7.82 -5.06
N SER A 120 12.07 8.69 -4.41
CA SER A 120 13.51 8.50 -4.21
C SER A 120 13.86 7.42 -3.18
N SER A 121 12.93 7.11 -2.27
CA SER A 121 13.05 6.02 -1.32
C SER A 121 11.67 5.63 -0.77
N HIS A 122 11.51 4.34 -0.60
CA HIS A 122 10.40 3.68 0.09
C HIS A 122 10.89 2.99 1.36
N ALA A 123 11.96 3.48 1.99
CA ALA A 123 12.50 2.85 3.18
C ALA A 123 11.42 2.74 4.27
N TRP A 124 11.32 1.53 4.83
CA TRP A 124 10.34 1.21 5.86
C TRP A 124 10.47 2.13 7.08
N ASP A 125 9.33 2.55 7.64
CA ASP A 125 9.26 3.43 8.81
C ASP A 125 8.40 2.81 9.92
N ASP A 126 9.07 2.21 10.92
CA ASP A 126 8.40 1.61 12.08
C ASP A 126 7.72 2.65 12.99
N GLU A 127 8.16 3.91 12.99
CA GLU A 127 7.49 4.97 13.74
C GLU A 127 6.17 5.39 13.09
N ALA A 128 6.16 5.49 11.75
CA ALA A 128 4.94 5.72 10.98
C ALA A 128 3.90 4.61 11.23
N LEU A 129 4.30 3.33 11.18
CA LEU A 129 3.39 2.21 11.47
C LEU A 129 2.84 2.29 12.90
N ARG A 130 3.70 2.50 13.91
CA ARG A 130 3.25 2.60 15.31
C ARG A 130 2.26 3.73 15.52
N THR A 131 2.48 4.87 14.87
CA THR A 131 1.59 6.02 14.94
C THR A 131 0.24 5.71 14.30
N PHE A 132 0.26 5.09 13.11
CA PHE A 132 -0.94 4.63 12.42
C PHE A 132 -1.76 3.69 13.29
N GLU A 133 -1.15 2.63 13.83
CA GLU A 133 -1.84 1.62 14.64
C GLU A 133 -2.38 2.22 15.94
N SER A 134 -1.64 3.12 16.59
CA SER A 134 -2.11 3.83 17.79
C SER A 134 -3.34 4.69 17.47
N GLY A 135 -3.37 5.34 16.30
CA GLY A 135 -4.49 6.15 15.83
C GLY A 135 -5.76 5.35 15.52
N LEU A 136 -5.66 4.06 15.23
CA LEU A 136 -6.83 3.21 15.01
C LEU A 136 -7.65 3.01 16.30
N TYR A 137 -6.99 3.00 17.46
CA TYR A 137 -7.61 2.72 18.76
C TYR A 137 -7.81 3.96 19.63
N ALA A 138 -7.30 5.13 19.21
CA ALA A 138 -7.57 6.38 19.90
C ALA A 138 -9.09 6.67 19.95
N GLU A 139 -9.60 6.98 21.14
CA GLU A 139 -10.98 7.42 21.29
C GLU A 139 -11.17 8.78 20.59
N PRO A 140 -12.32 9.04 19.95
CA PRO A 140 -12.59 10.36 19.40
C PRO A 140 -12.54 11.40 20.52
N ALA A 141 -11.80 12.48 20.31
CA ALA A 141 -11.78 13.60 21.25
C ALA A 141 -13.21 14.13 21.41
N ASN A 142 -13.67 14.19 22.66
CA ASN A 142 -15.01 14.60 23.07
C ASN A 142 -15.25 16.11 22.88
#